data_AF-A0A7C0W1G2-F1
#
_entry.id   AF-A0A7C0W1G2-F1
#
_cell.length_a   1.000
_cell.length_b   1.000
_cell.length_c   1.000
_cell.angle_alpha   90.00
_cell.angle_beta   90.00
_cell.angle_gamma   90.00
#
_symmetry.space_group_name_H-M   'P 1'
#
loop_
_entity.id
_entity.type
_entity.pdbx_description
1 polymer ?
#
loop_
_entity_poly.entity_id
_entity_poly.type
_entity_poly.pdbx_seq_one_letter_code
_entity_poly.pdbx_strand_id
1 'polypeptide(L)'
;MKKIFLQLGEEIVKIHLPDNIEILSTNQPSLLSNPAVAIQKALENSIASPGLDRIIEQKLERNPKAKAVVVISDNTRPVPYKGESGILWPIIEKLLSHNISKERILILVATGTHRPLSEKELRQMIDPRVFNYNIPIKNHDCEDKDNLTYLGKTNRGSLIYINRDYIEADIKILTGLVETHFMAGASGGRKSICPGLIGKESIYIFHGAPILASPKASDLIIDENPCHQEALEVAKKVGVDYIVNVTLNQNFKLTGVFAGDLEEAHKQAVNYIAKNVAIPLEKKYDIVITHAGFVGINHYQAAKAAVVAIPALKTESKLIMIANNTDIDLIGSKNYRQVLSLFKSIGVKKFTQLILSPKWKFIPDQWQVQMWARLFSKIPQENFIYYSPRISPEDYKIIPGIDGNMFLPMDKRYKGTLRDIPQIIENIINKIDKEFEKKGKKEVNIAFLNDGPYGVLVKV
;
A
#
# COMPACT_ATOMS: atom_id res chain seq x y z
N MET A 1 -12.08 -3.06 31.97
CA MET A 1 -11.58 -3.51 30.65
C MET A 1 -12.16 -2.63 29.55
N LYS A 2 -11.32 -2.18 28.61
CA LYS A 2 -11.74 -1.44 27.42
C LYS A 2 -12.27 -2.41 26.36
N LYS A 3 -13.39 -2.06 25.71
CA LYS A 3 -13.99 -2.84 24.61
C LYS A 3 -13.61 -2.20 23.28
N ILE A 4 -13.04 -2.97 22.37
CA ILE A 4 -12.67 -2.50 21.02
C ILE A 4 -13.21 -3.47 19.96
N PHE A 5 -13.60 -2.94 18.81
CA PHE A 5 -14.02 -3.71 17.64
C PHE A 5 -12.90 -3.66 16.59
N LEU A 6 -12.31 -4.82 16.31
CA LEU A 6 -11.30 -5.02 15.29
C LEU A 6 -11.94 -5.40 13.96
N GLN A 7 -11.66 -4.65 12.91
CA GLN A 7 -12.00 -5.05 11.55
C GLN A 7 -10.86 -5.88 10.94
N LEU A 8 -11.15 -7.13 10.59
CA LEU A 8 -10.21 -8.10 10.03
C LEU A 8 -10.77 -8.66 8.71
N GLY A 9 -10.57 -7.90 7.62
CA GLY A 9 -11.27 -8.15 6.37
C GLY A 9 -12.73 -7.70 6.48
N GLU A 10 -13.65 -8.59 6.13
CA GLU A 10 -15.10 -8.36 6.24
C GLU A 10 -15.65 -8.66 7.65
N GLU A 11 -14.83 -9.27 8.51
CA GLU A 11 -15.23 -9.71 9.85
C GLU A 11 -14.93 -8.65 10.91
N ILE A 12 -15.83 -8.51 11.87
CA ILE A 12 -15.66 -7.64 13.04
C ILE A 12 -15.51 -8.50 14.29
N VAL A 13 -14.39 -8.33 14.99
CA VAL A 13 -14.05 -9.08 16.21
C VAL A 13 -14.04 -8.14 17.39
N LYS A 14 -14.82 -8.46 18.42
CA LYS A 14 -14.83 -7.73 19.68
C LYS A 14 -13.72 -8.24 20.59
N ILE A 15 -12.79 -7.39 20.99
CA ILE A 15 -11.72 -7.69 21.95
C ILE A 15 -11.94 -6.95 23.27
N HIS A 16 -11.38 -7.51 24.34
CA HIS A 16 -11.31 -6.89 25.66
C HIS A 16 -9.84 -6.63 25.98
N LEU A 17 -9.52 -5.38 26.32
CA LEU A 17 -8.17 -4.98 26.67
C LEU A 17 -8.10 -4.51 28.13
N PRO A 18 -6.94 -4.65 28.79
CA PRO A 18 -6.71 -4.11 30.12
C PRO A 18 -7.00 -2.60 30.20
N ASP A 19 -7.40 -2.08 31.36
CA ASP A 19 -7.78 -0.66 31.50
C ASP A 19 -6.59 0.31 31.37
N ASN A 20 -5.41 -0.15 31.77
CA ASN A 20 -4.14 0.58 31.68
C ASN A 20 -3.53 0.62 30.27
N ILE A 21 -4.18 0.06 29.25
CA ILE A 21 -3.68 0.09 27.87
C ILE A 21 -3.85 1.48 27.25
N GLU A 22 -2.84 1.94 26.52
CA GLU A 22 -2.94 3.13 25.68
C GLU A 22 -3.47 2.75 24.30
N ILE A 23 -4.51 3.43 23.82
CA ILE A 23 -5.08 3.22 22.49
C ILE A 23 -4.51 4.29 21.57
N LEU A 24 -3.71 3.86 20.60
CA LEU A 24 -3.11 4.73 19.60
C LEU A 24 -3.96 4.66 18.34
N SER A 25 -4.60 5.77 17.97
CA SER A 25 -5.53 5.84 16.85
C SER A 25 -5.39 7.08 15.99
N THR A 26 -5.79 6.97 14.73
CA THR A 26 -5.85 8.06 13.75
C THR A 26 -6.99 9.03 14.03
N ASN A 27 -6.93 10.20 13.40
CA ASN A 27 -8.06 11.11 13.34
C ASN A 27 -9.01 10.67 12.22
N GLN A 28 -10.31 10.83 12.43
CA GLN A 28 -11.30 10.56 11.39
C GLN A 28 -11.31 11.71 10.37
N PRO A 29 -10.98 11.46 9.09
CA PRO A 29 -11.02 12.51 8.07
C PRO A 29 -12.46 12.94 7.79
N SER A 30 -12.66 14.23 7.52
CA SER A 30 -13.96 14.75 7.11
C SER A 30 -14.32 14.27 5.71
N LEU A 31 -15.58 13.89 5.52
CA LEU A 31 -16.12 13.48 4.22
C LEU A 31 -16.41 14.69 3.34
N LEU A 32 -16.27 14.52 2.03
CA LEU A 32 -16.80 15.50 1.08
C LEU A 32 -18.33 15.40 1.04
N SER A 33 -19.00 16.52 1.32
CA SER A 33 -20.47 16.60 1.34
C SER A 33 -21.09 16.46 -0.05
N ASN A 34 -20.42 16.98 -1.09
CA ASN A 34 -20.82 16.83 -2.48
C ASN A 34 -19.61 16.44 -3.35
N PRO A 35 -19.34 15.13 -3.49
CA PRO A 35 -18.20 14.65 -4.26
C PRO A 35 -18.18 15.10 -5.72
N ALA A 36 -19.33 15.10 -6.41
CA ALA A 36 -19.42 15.51 -7.81
C ALA A 36 -18.96 16.96 -8.02
N VAL A 37 -19.43 17.88 -7.16
CA VAL A 37 -19.02 19.29 -7.19
C VAL A 37 -17.52 19.43 -6.87
N ALA A 38 -17.00 18.67 -5.91
CA ALA A 38 -15.58 18.71 -5.57
C ALA A 38 -14.70 18.21 -6.74
N ILE A 39 -15.13 17.17 -7.46
CA ILE A 39 -14.44 16.66 -8.65
C ILE A 39 -14.42 17.71 -9.74
N GLN A 40 -15.57 18.31 -10.09
CA GLN A 40 -15.64 19.36 -11.10
C GLN A 40 -14.73 20.55 -10.74
N LYS A 41 -14.81 21.03 -9.51
CA LYS A 41 -13.97 22.14 -9.02
C LYS A 41 -12.48 21.82 -9.11
N ALA A 42 -12.05 20.59 -8.82
CA ALA A 42 -10.65 20.21 -8.91
C ALA A 42 -10.16 20.19 -10.37
N LEU A 43 -11.00 19.72 -11.30
CA LEU A 43 -10.69 19.70 -12.74
C LEU A 43 -10.61 21.12 -13.34
N GLU A 44 -11.33 22.08 -12.78
CA GLU A 44 -11.33 23.50 -13.20
C GLU A 44 -10.22 24.31 -12.52
N ASN A 45 -10.12 24.22 -11.19
CA ASN A 45 -9.19 24.98 -10.35
C ASN A 45 -8.05 24.08 -9.87
N SER A 46 -7.16 23.77 -10.79
CA SER A 46 -6.13 22.74 -10.58
C SER A 46 -4.91 23.27 -9.82
N ILE A 47 -4.28 22.38 -9.07
CA ILE A 47 -3.12 22.68 -8.23
C ILE A 47 -1.89 22.84 -9.12
N ALA A 48 -1.30 24.04 -9.10
CA ALA A 48 -0.07 24.41 -9.83
C ALA A 48 -0.11 24.05 -11.33
N SER A 49 -1.29 24.02 -11.92
CA SER A 49 -1.53 23.65 -13.32
C SER A 49 -2.77 24.40 -13.83
N PRO A 50 -2.88 24.68 -15.14
CA PRO A 50 -4.17 25.01 -15.74
C PRO A 50 -5.21 23.91 -15.49
N GLY A 51 -6.49 24.28 -15.56
CA GLY A 51 -7.60 23.32 -15.59
C GLY A 51 -7.50 22.34 -16.77
N LEU A 52 -8.14 21.18 -16.64
CA LEU A 52 -8.01 20.10 -17.63
C LEU A 52 -8.44 20.52 -19.05
N ASP A 53 -9.47 21.35 -19.18
CA ASP A 53 -9.91 21.90 -20.49
C ASP A 53 -8.76 22.63 -21.19
N ARG A 54 -8.04 23.48 -20.46
CA ARG A 54 -6.94 24.26 -21.02
C ARG A 54 -5.76 23.38 -21.44
N ILE A 55 -5.49 22.31 -20.70
CA ILE A 55 -4.47 21.32 -21.08
C ILE A 55 -4.86 20.61 -22.38
N ILE A 56 -6.13 20.21 -22.52
CA ILE A 56 -6.63 19.54 -23.73
C ILE A 56 -6.53 20.48 -24.94
N GLU A 57 -6.99 21.72 -24.82
CA GLU A 57 -6.90 22.75 -25.86
C GLU A 57 -5.45 22.93 -26.34
N GLN A 58 -4.51 23.15 -25.43
CA GLN A 58 -3.10 23.35 -25.78
C GLN A 58 -2.48 22.15 -26.52
N LYS A 59 -2.92 20.94 -26.18
CA LYS A 59 -2.45 19.72 -26.86
C LYS A 59 -3.06 19.59 -28.26
N LEU A 60 -4.33 19.96 -28.41
CA LEU A 60 -5.00 19.98 -29.71
C LEU A 60 -4.50 21.09 -30.64
N GLU A 61 -4.12 22.26 -30.10
CA GLU A 61 -3.46 23.34 -30.84
C GLU A 61 -2.14 22.85 -31.47
N ARG A 62 -1.38 22.02 -30.76
CA ARG A 62 -0.12 21.43 -31.25
C ARG A 62 -0.34 20.24 -32.18
N ASN A 63 -1.32 19.40 -31.87
CA ASN A 63 -1.68 18.22 -32.66
C ASN A 63 -3.20 18.05 -32.69
N PRO A 64 -3.90 18.50 -33.74
CA PRO A 64 -5.37 18.35 -33.84
C PRO A 64 -5.84 16.89 -33.80
N LYS A 65 -4.95 15.94 -34.12
CA LYS A 65 -5.18 14.49 -34.07
C LYS A 65 -4.68 13.85 -32.76
N ALA A 66 -4.42 14.66 -31.73
CA ALA A 66 -3.92 14.19 -30.44
C ALA A 66 -4.73 13.00 -29.89
N LYS A 67 -4.01 12.04 -29.33
CA LYS A 67 -4.57 10.89 -28.60
C LYS A 67 -4.39 11.09 -27.11
N ALA A 68 -5.40 10.72 -26.34
CA ALA A 68 -5.40 10.78 -24.89
C ALA A 68 -5.28 9.38 -24.30
N VAL A 69 -4.48 9.26 -23.23
CA VAL A 69 -4.46 8.09 -22.35
C VAL A 69 -4.86 8.51 -20.95
N VAL A 70 -5.85 7.83 -20.38
CA VAL A 70 -6.29 7.97 -19.00
C VAL A 70 -5.87 6.71 -18.24
N VAL A 71 -4.87 6.86 -17.37
CA VAL A 71 -4.33 5.74 -16.59
C VAL A 71 -5.18 5.56 -15.33
N ILE A 72 -5.69 4.35 -15.13
CA ILE A 72 -6.45 3.96 -13.95
C ILE A 72 -5.72 2.89 -13.15
N SER A 73 -5.83 2.95 -11.83
CA SER A 73 -5.43 1.84 -10.93
C SER A 73 -6.27 0.58 -11.21
N ASP A 74 -5.69 -0.58 -10.93
CA ASP A 74 -6.38 -1.86 -10.96
C ASP A 74 -7.37 -2.08 -9.78
N ASN A 75 -8.01 -3.25 -9.72
CA ASN A 75 -9.01 -3.58 -8.71
C ASN A 75 -8.43 -3.87 -7.31
N THR A 76 -7.11 -3.80 -7.12
CA THR A 76 -6.48 -3.88 -5.80
C THR A 76 -6.51 -2.55 -5.06
N ARG A 77 -6.98 -1.48 -5.72
CA ARG A 77 -7.14 -0.14 -5.15
C ARG A 77 -8.62 0.28 -5.18
N PRO A 78 -9.15 0.82 -4.07
CA PRO A 78 -10.55 1.24 -3.99
C PRO A 78 -10.81 2.61 -4.62
N VAL A 79 -10.17 2.95 -5.76
CA VAL A 79 -10.39 4.24 -6.42
C VAL A 79 -11.83 4.30 -6.96
N PRO A 80 -12.62 5.33 -6.64
CA PRO A 80 -13.99 5.43 -7.12
C PRO A 80 -13.99 5.87 -8.60
N TYR A 81 -14.15 4.91 -9.51
CA TYR A 81 -14.23 5.18 -10.96
C TYR A 81 -15.66 5.25 -11.51
N LYS A 82 -16.69 5.08 -10.68
CA LYS A 82 -18.10 5.07 -11.10
C LYS A 82 -19.03 5.75 -10.09
N GLY A 83 -20.22 6.11 -10.55
CA GLY A 83 -21.27 6.74 -9.72
C GLY A 83 -20.98 8.20 -9.39
N GLU A 84 -21.69 8.76 -8.41
CA GLU A 84 -21.61 10.18 -8.04
C GLU A 84 -20.24 10.62 -7.50
N SER A 85 -19.48 9.68 -6.96
CA SER A 85 -18.10 9.87 -6.49
C SER A 85 -17.05 9.49 -7.54
N GLY A 86 -17.48 9.12 -8.75
CA GLY A 86 -16.62 8.58 -9.81
C GLY A 86 -15.76 9.64 -10.47
N ILE A 87 -14.43 9.47 -10.47
CA ILE A 87 -13.50 10.42 -11.10
C ILE A 87 -13.24 10.16 -12.59
N LEU A 88 -13.54 8.96 -13.09
CA LEU A 88 -13.18 8.56 -14.46
C LEU A 88 -14.05 9.24 -15.52
N TRP A 89 -15.38 9.16 -15.39
CA TRP A 89 -16.28 9.72 -16.41
C TRP A 89 -16.13 11.24 -16.57
N PRO A 90 -16.03 12.05 -15.49
CA PRO A 90 -15.81 13.50 -15.65
C PRO A 90 -14.58 13.86 -16.48
N ILE A 91 -13.52 13.04 -16.43
CA ILE A 91 -12.31 13.23 -17.26
C ILE A 91 -12.62 12.91 -18.73
N ILE A 92 -13.28 11.77 -18.99
CA ILE A 92 -13.65 11.33 -20.35
C ILE A 92 -14.62 12.32 -21.00
N GLU A 93 -15.59 12.82 -20.23
CA GLU A 93 -16.58 13.80 -20.68
C GLU A 93 -15.91 15.09 -21.15
N LYS A 94 -14.90 15.60 -20.43
CA LYS A 94 -14.09 16.73 -20.90
C LYS A 94 -13.38 16.42 -22.21
N LEU A 95 -12.70 15.28 -22.32
CA LEU A 95 -12.02 14.88 -23.57
C LEU A 95 -12.99 14.83 -24.76
N LEU A 96 -14.17 14.23 -24.60
CA LEU A 96 -15.20 14.15 -25.64
C LEU A 96 -15.75 15.53 -26.01
N SER A 97 -15.99 16.41 -25.03
CA SER A 97 -16.52 17.76 -25.25
C SER A 97 -15.56 18.66 -26.05
N HIS A 98 -14.26 18.35 -26.02
CA HIS A 98 -13.21 19.01 -26.82
C HIS A 98 -12.98 18.33 -28.19
N ASN A 99 -13.95 17.56 -28.68
CA ASN A 99 -13.91 16.87 -29.98
C ASN A 99 -12.79 15.81 -30.13
N ILE A 100 -12.27 15.27 -29.03
CA ILE A 100 -11.45 14.06 -29.09
C ILE A 100 -12.42 12.88 -29.28
N SER A 101 -12.34 12.22 -30.44
CA SER A 101 -13.20 11.08 -30.71
C SER A 101 -12.87 9.92 -29.77
N LYS A 102 -13.85 9.07 -29.47
CA LYS A 102 -13.70 7.92 -28.56
C LYS A 102 -12.52 7.01 -28.92
N GLU A 103 -12.22 6.83 -30.21
CA GLU A 103 -11.13 5.98 -30.70
C GLU A 103 -9.75 6.56 -30.38
N ARG A 104 -9.69 7.86 -30.08
CA ARG A 104 -8.47 8.57 -29.65
C ARG A 104 -8.35 8.66 -28.13
N ILE A 105 -9.25 8.06 -27.36
CA ILE A 105 -9.18 7.99 -25.89
C ILE A 105 -8.91 6.54 -25.50
N LEU A 106 -7.78 6.29 -24.85
CA LEU A 106 -7.47 4.98 -24.29
C LEU A 106 -7.55 5.03 -22.76
N ILE A 107 -8.28 4.09 -22.17
CA ILE A 107 -8.17 3.81 -20.74
C ILE A 107 -7.12 2.71 -20.55
N LEU A 108 -6.07 3.01 -19.79
CA LEU A 108 -4.98 2.07 -19.54
C LEU A 108 -4.93 1.67 -18.07
N VAL A 109 -5.13 0.39 -17.78
CA VAL A 109 -5.08 -0.14 -16.40
C VAL A 109 -3.63 -0.36 -15.99
N ALA A 110 -3.20 0.35 -14.94
CA ALA A 110 -1.89 0.24 -14.32
C ALA A 110 -1.84 -0.95 -13.35
N THR A 111 -1.63 -2.14 -13.89
CA THR A 111 -1.54 -3.42 -13.16
C THR A 111 -0.20 -3.62 -12.46
N GLY A 112 0.86 -2.93 -12.88
CA GLY A 112 2.23 -3.24 -12.46
C GLY A 112 2.56 -4.71 -12.72
N THR A 113 2.86 -5.48 -11.66
CA THR A 113 3.12 -6.94 -11.76
C THR A 113 1.88 -7.81 -11.59
N HIS A 114 0.71 -7.21 -11.39
CA HIS A 114 -0.50 -7.99 -11.18
C HIS A 114 -1.01 -8.54 -12.51
N ARG A 115 -1.82 -9.60 -12.43
CA ARG A 115 -2.49 -10.15 -13.61
C ARG A 115 -3.40 -9.09 -14.26
N PRO A 116 -3.66 -9.20 -15.57
CA PRO A 116 -4.72 -8.44 -16.22
C PRO A 116 -6.09 -8.65 -15.56
N LEU A 117 -6.90 -7.58 -15.56
CA LEU A 117 -8.30 -7.65 -15.15
C LEU A 117 -9.15 -8.25 -16.25
N SER A 118 -10.08 -9.11 -15.86
CA SER A 118 -11.13 -9.62 -16.75
C SER A 118 -12.16 -8.53 -17.06
N GLU A 119 -12.90 -8.69 -18.16
CA GLU A 119 -13.98 -7.76 -18.52
C GLU A 119 -15.04 -7.64 -17.41
N LYS A 120 -15.36 -8.76 -16.73
CA LYS A 120 -16.29 -8.76 -15.59
C LYS A 120 -15.79 -7.87 -14.45
N GLU A 121 -14.51 -7.95 -14.11
CA GLU A 121 -13.91 -7.10 -13.07
C GLU A 121 -13.89 -5.63 -13.49
N LEU A 122 -13.56 -5.35 -14.77
CA LEU A 122 -13.62 -3.98 -15.30
C LEU A 122 -15.04 -3.42 -15.20
N ARG A 123 -16.07 -4.16 -15.65
CA ARG A 123 -17.48 -3.73 -15.54
C ARG A 123 -17.95 -3.49 -14.11
N GLN A 124 -17.37 -4.22 -13.14
CA GLN A 124 -17.64 -3.98 -11.73
C GLN A 124 -16.90 -2.74 -11.20
N MET A 125 -15.72 -2.43 -11.74
CA MET A 125 -14.83 -1.38 -11.24
C MET A 125 -15.14 0.02 -11.81
N ILE A 126 -15.35 0.13 -13.12
CA ILE A 126 -15.41 1.43 -13.82
C ILE A 126 -16.83 1.83 -14.25
N ASP A 127 -16.98 3.10 -14.65
CA ASP A 127 -18.28 3.66 -15.05
C ASP A 127 -18.89 2.93 -16.26
N PRO A 128 -20.17 2.51 -16.22
CA PRO A 128 -20.81 1.80 -17.32
C PRO A 128 -20.85 2.61 -18.63
N ARG A 129 -20.82 3.95 -18.55
CA ARG A 129 -20.81 4.80 -19.75
C ARG A 129 -19.57 4.61 -20.61
N VAL A 130 -18.45 4.19 -20.03
CA VAL A 130 -17.23 3.82 -20.76
C VAL A 130 -17.53 2.75 -21.82
N PHE A 131 -18.25 1.70 -21.41
CA PHE A 131 -18.65 0.60 -22.31
C PHE A 131 -19.73 1.06 -23.30
N ASN A 132 -20.71 1.84 -22.84
CA ASN A 132 -21.79 2.32 -23.71
C ASN A 132 -21.26 3.20 -24.86
N TYR A 133 -20.22 4.00 -24.59
CA TYR A 133 -19.55 4.79 -25.62
C TYR A 133 -18.53 4.00 -26.43
N ASN A 134 -18.23 2.75 -26.07
CA ASN A 134 -17.16 1.94 -26.67
C ASN A 134 -15.78 2.62 -26.60
N ILE A 135 -15.43 3.20 -25.45
CA ILE A 135 -14.07 3.72 -25.21
C ILE A 135 -13.10 2.52 -25.12
N PRO A 136 -11.99 2.50 -25.87
CA PRO A 136 -10.94 1.49 -25.76
C PRO A 136 -10.38 1.35 -24.33
N ILE A 137 -10.23 0.11 -23.86
CA ILE A 137 -9.62 -0.23 -22.58
C ILE A 137 -8.52 -1.27 -22.81
N LYS A 138 -7.34 -1.07 -22.22
CA LYS A 138 -6.25 -2.06 -22.21
C LYS A 138 -5.71 -2.27 -20.81
N ASN A 139 -5.32 -3.51 -20.51
CA ASN A 139 -4.49 -3.79 -19.34
C ASN A 139 -3.02 -3.61 -19.70
N HIS A 140 -2.24 -3.04 -18.80
CA HIS A 140 -0.79 -3.17 -18.88
C HIS A 140 -0.37 -4.62 -18.63
N ASP A 141 0.65 -5.06 -19.35
CA ASP A 141 1.37 -6.30 -19.11
C ASP A 141 2.87 -5.96 -19.00
N CYS A 142 3.44 -6.22 -17.83
CA CYS A 142 4.86 -5.96 -17.56
C CYS A 142 5.80 -6.98 -18.22
N GLU A 143 5.28 -8.09 -18.76
CA GLU A 143 6.03 -9.14 -19.44
C GLU A 143 5.94 -9.06 -20.97
N ASP A 144 5.00 -8.28 -21.52
CA ASP A 144 4.83 -8.04 -22.95
C ASP A 144 5.93 -7.12 -23.50
N LYS A 145 7.07 -7.73 -23.86
CA LYS A 145 8.24 -7.02 -24.42
C LYS A 145 7.93 -6.28 -25.72
N ASP A 146 6.96 -6.76 -26.50
CA ASP A 146 6.62 -6.16 -27.78
C ASP A 146 5.81 -4.87 -27.61
N ASN A 147 5.09 -4.72 -26.49
CA ASN A 147 4.38 -3.49 -26.11
C ASN A 147 5.13 -2.64 -25.07
N LEU A 148 6.41 -2.92 -24.83
CA LEU A 148 7.27 -2.12 -23.97
C LEU A 148 8.28 -1.31 -24.79
N THR A 149 8.49 -0.06 -24.39
CA THR A 149 9.44 0.86 -25.03
C THR A 149 10.58 1.19 -24.06
N TYR A 150 11.82 0.94 -24.50
CA TYR A 150 13.01 1.29 -23.73
C TYR A 150 13.32 2.79 -23.83
N LEU A 151 13.51 3.44 -22.69
CA LEU A 151 13.75 4.88 -22.57
C LEU A 151 15.06 5.21 -21.85
N GLY A 152 16.00 4.26 -21.82
CA GLY A 152 17.28 4.42 -21.12
C GLY A 152 17.23 3.92 -19.68
N LYS A 153 18.04 4.54 -18.83
CA LYS A 153 18.16 4.20 -17.40
C LYS A 153 17.85 5.39 -16.50
N THR A 154 17.52 5.11 -15.24
CA THR A 154 17.52 6.11 -14.16
C THR A 154 18.95 6.35 -13.66
N ASN A 155 19.12 7.39 -12.84
CA ASN A 155 20.39 7.70 -12.17
C ASN A 155 20.88 6.55 -11.27
N ARG A 156 19.98 5.76 -10.70
CA ARG A 156 20.31 4.56 -9.88
C ARG A 156 20.50 3.30 -10.72
N GLY A 157 20.31 3.39 -12.03
CA GLY A 157 20.57 2.32 -12.99
C GLY A 157 19.38 1.45 -13.37
N SER A 158 18.16 1.76 -12.90
CA SER A 158 16.94 1.05 -13.34
C SER A 158 16.77 1.22 -14.83
N LEU A 159 16.63 0.11 -15.55
CA LEU A 159 16.17 0.17 -16.93
C LEU A 159 14.76 0.75 -16.93
N ILE A 160 14.45 1.61 -17.89
CA ILE A 160 13.13 2.23 -18.02
C ILE A 160 12.47 1.61 -19.25
N TYR A 161 11.63 0.61 -19.02
CA TYR A 161 10.71 0.07 -20.01
C TYR A 161 9.30 0.49 -19.64
N ILE A 162 8.58 1.14 -20.57
CA ILE A 162 7.24 1.67 -20.31
C ILE A 162 6.29 1.20 -21.40
N ASN A 163 5.04 0.97 -21.02
CA ASN A 163 3.95 0.64 -21.95
C ASN A 163 3.93 1.61 -23.15
N ARG A 164 4.03 1.07 -24.37
CA ARG A 164 4.08 1.85 -25.61
C ARG A 164 2.83 2.69 -25.83
N ASP A 165 1.66 2.14 -25.51
CA ASP A 165 0.39 2.87 -25.62
C ASP A 165 0.39 4.17 -24.80
N TYR A 166 1.11 4.19 -23.66
CA TYR A 166 1.27 5.41 -22.86
C TYR A 166 2.26 6.39 -23.51
N ILE A 167 3.39 5.89 -24.03
CA ILE A 167 4.44 6.73 -24.63
C ILE A 167 3.95 7.43 -25.89
N GLU A 168 3.16 6.74 -26.71
CA GLU A 168 2.61 7.25 -27.97
C GLU A 168 1.44 8.22 -27.80
N ALA A 169 0.90 8.37 -26.58
CA ALA A 169 -0.17 9.32 -26.32
C ALA A 169 0.34 10.76 -26.21
N ASP A 170 -0.45 11.72 -26.71
CA ASP A 170 -0.15 13.15 -26.65
C ASP A 170 -0.63 13.77 -25.33
N ILE A 171 -1.77 13.30 -24.81
CA ILE A 171 -2.39 13.77 -23.56
C ILE A 171 -2.34 12.63 -22.54
N LYS A 172 -1.58 12.82 -21.46
CA LYS A 172 -1.31 11.79 -20.45
C LYS A 172 -1.90 12.17 -19.09
N ILE A 173 -3.02 11.53 -18.74
CA ILE A 173 -3.75 11.79 -17.50
C ILE A 173 -3.60 10.59 -16.56
N LEU A 174 -3.15 10.84 -15.33
CA LEU A 174 -3.03 9.79 -14.31
C LEU A 174 -4.12 9.93 -13.25
N THR A 175 -4.76 8.82 -12.91
CA THR A 175 -5.70 8.78 -11.79
C THR A 175 -5.23 7.82 -10.71
N GLY A 176 -5.66 8.02 -9.46
CA GLY A 176 -5.31 7.08 -8.40
C GLY A 176 -5.75 7.49 -6.99
N LEU A 177 -5.50 6.59 -6.05
CA LEU A 177 -5.65 6.82 -4.62
C LEU A 177 -4.32 7.30 -4.04
N VAL A 178 -4.37 8.32 -3.18
CA VAL A 178 -3.28 8.70 -2.28
C VAL A 178 -3.61 8.18 -0.87
N GLU A 179 -2.86 7.18 -0.45
CA GLU A 179 -2.85 6.56 0.87
C GLU A 179 -1.38 6.40 1.32
N THR A 180 -1.15 6.11 2.59
CA THR A 180 0.21 5.86 3.10
C THR A 180 0.81 4.61 2.45
N HIS A 181 2.13 4.59 2.31
CA HIS A 181 2.82 3.43 1.77
C HIS A 181 4.17 3.24 2.47
N PHE A 182 4.26 2.18 3.26
CA PHE A 182 5.37 1.70 4.10
C PHE A 182 6.79 1.58 3.50
N MET A 183 6.93 1.88 2.21
CA MET A 183 8.21 1.98 1.52
C MET A 183 8.36 3.31 0.75
N ALA A 184 7.27 3.84 0.21
CA ALA A 184 7.31 4.87 -0.84
C ALA A 184 6.74 6.23 -0.36
N GLY A 185 6.53 6.38 0.95
CA GLY A 185 5.86 7.52 1.54
C GLY A 185 4.34 7.41 1.39
N ALA A 186 3.87 7.58 0.17
CA ALA A 186 2.46 7.52 -0.20
C ALA A 186 2.23 6.86 -1.56
N SER A 187 1.01 6.41 -1.87
CA SER A 187 0.60 5.99 -3.22
C SER A 187 0.27 7.20 -4.13
N GLY A 188 -0.39 6.97 -5.27
CA GLY A 188 -0.85 8.02 -6.19
C GLY A 188 0.26 8.72 -6.99
N GLY A 189 -0.16 9.61 -7.91
CA GLY A 189 0.75 10.38 -8.77
C GLY A 189 1.72 9.50 -9.53
N ARG A 190 3.04 9.72 -9.34
CA ARG A 190 4.13 8.97 -9.99
C ARG A 190 4.02 7.44 -9.92
N LYS A 191 3.32 6.88 -8.91
CA LYS A 191 3.15 5.41 -8.81
C LYS A 191 2.26 4.81 -9.89
N SER A 192 1.39 5.60 -10.53
CA SER A 192 0.64 5.15 -11.70
C SER A 192 1.55 4.88 -12.89
N ILE A 193 2.76 5.44 -12.92
CA ILE A 193 3.82 5.10 -13.89
C ILE A 193 4.75 4.03 -13.33
N CYS A 194 5.39 4.28 -12.19
CA CYS A 194 6.37 3.39 -11.59
C CYS A 194 5.94 2.99 -10.18
N PRO A 195 5.42 1.76 -9.96
CA PRO A 195 5.54 0.59 -10.85
C PRO A 195 4.35 0.35 -11.80
N GLY A 196 3.34 1.23 -11.86
CA GLY A 196 2.07 0.92 -12.54
C GLY A 196 2.13 0.48 -14.01
N LEU A 197 3.07 1.01 -14.80
CA LEU A 197 3.20 0.81 -16.25
C LEU A 197 4.63 0.41 -16.68
N ILE A 198 5.49 0.03 -15.72
CA ILE A 198 6.87 -0.36 -16.03
C ILE A 198 6.96 -1.85 -16.40
N GLY A 199 7.84 -2.16 -17.35
CA GLY A 199 8.23 -3.53 -17.65
C GLY A 199 8.92 -4.22 -16.46
N LYS A 200 8.80 -5.53 -16.38
CA LYS A 200 9.27 -6.38 -15.26
C LYS A 200 10.74 -6.17 -14.94
N GLU A 201 11.58 -5.92 -15.94
CA GLU A 201 13.01 -5.65 -15.80
C GLU A 201 13.32 -4.38 -15.00
N SER A 202 12.40 -3.41 -15.01
CA SER A 202 12.57 -2.11 -14.33
C SER A 202 12.28 -2.21 -12.82
N ILE A 203 11.63 -3.28 -12.39
CA ILE A 203 11.13 -3.46 -11.01
C ILE A 203 12.25 -3.77 -10.03
N TYR A 204 13.31 -4.42 -10.52
CA TYR A 204 14.36 -4.99 -9.70
C TYR A 204 15.14 -3.98 -8.87
N ILE A 205 15.30 -2.76 -9.35
CA ILE A 205 16.03 -1.72 -8.62
C ILE A 205 15.09 -0.92 -7.73
N PHE A 206 13.87 -0.57 -8.19
CA PHE A 206 12.87 0.09 -7.34
C PHE A 206 12.55 -0.70 -6.06
N HIS A 207 12.43 -2.03 -6.16
CA HIS A 207 12.30 -2.95 -5.03
C HIS A 207 13.62 -3.56 -4.55
N GLY A 208 14.74 -3.06 -5.06
CA GLY A 208 16.07 -3.57 -4.77
C GLY A 208 16.44 -3.39 -3.31
N ALA A 209 17.19 -4.36 -2.78
CA ALA A 209 17.59 -4.34 -1.37
C ALA A 209 18.32 -3.04 -0.94
N PRO A 210 19.19 -2.42 -1.76
CA PRO A 210 19.82 -1.15 -1.41
C PRO A 210 18.83 0.01 -1.21
N ILE A 211 17.81 0.14 -2.06
CA ILE A 211 16.78 1.19 -1.93
C ILE A 211 15.99 1.00 -0.64
N LEU A 212 15.57 -0.24 -0.38
CA LEU A 212 14.75 -0.59 0.77
C LEU A 212 15.53 -0.68 2.10
N ALA A 213 16.86 -0.69 2.05
CA ALA A 213 17.69 -0.58 3.25
C ALA A 213 17.69 0.84 3.83
N SER A 214 17.33 1.87 3.04
CA SER A 214 17.27 3.23 3.53
C SER A 214 16.18 3.40 4.59
N PRO A 215 16.46 4.04 5.74
CA PRO A 215 15.44 4.37 6.73
C PRO A 215 14.42 5.39 6.21
N LYS A 216 14.75 6.14 5.14
CA LYS A 216 13.84 7.10 4.49
C LYS A 216 12.80 6.43 3.59
N ALA A 217 13.00 5.17 3.20
CA ALA A 217 11.98 4.39 2.50
C ALA A 217 10.90 3.92 3.49
N SER A 218 10.05 4.83 3.96
CA SER A 218 9.06 4.61 5.02
C SER A 218 7.74 5.33 4.71
N ASP A 219 6.71 5.12 5.53
CA ASP A 219 5.41 5.79 5.45
C ASP A 219 5.55 7.30 5.60
N LEU A 220 4.75 8.07 4.84
CA LEU A 220 4.68 9.54 4.86
C LEU A 220 5.99 10.31 4.57
N ILE A 221 7.13 9.64 4.40
CA ILE A 221 8.38 10.27 3.98
C ILE A 221 8.41 10.36 2.46
N ILE A 222 8.32 11.58 1.93
CA ILE A 222 8.47 11.90 0.50
C ILE A 222 9.87 12.44 0.22
N ASP A 223 10.29 13.44 0.99
CA ASP A 223 11.61 14.05 0.85
C ASP A 223 12.72 13.02 1.14
N GLU A 224 13.68 12.95 0.23
CA GLU A 224 14.82 12.00 0.27
C GLU A 224 14.42 10.51 0.29
N ASN A 225 13.14 10.16 0.09
CA ASN A 225 12.73 8.77 0.00
C ASN A 225 13.23 8.19 -1.33
N PRO A 226 14.13 7.18 -1.32
CA PRO A 226 14.73 6.67 -2.55
C PRO A 226 13.72 5.97 -3.46
N CYS A 227 12.68 5.33 -2.91
CA CYS A 227 11.59 4.80 -3.72
C CYS A 227 10.83 5.93 -4.42
N HIS A 228 10.50 7.01 -3.69
CA HIS A 228 9.81 8.16 -4.28
C HIS A 228 10.65 8.81 -5.40
N GLN A 229 11.94 9.09 -5.14
CA GLN A 229 12.85 9.68 -6.12
C GLN A 229 12.96 8.82 -7.39
N GLU A 230 13.10 7.51 -7.23
CA GLU A 230 13.20 6.58 -8.36
C GLU A 230 11.92 6.61 -9.22
N ALA A 231 10.75 6.50 -8.59
CA ALA A 231 9.48 6.51 -9.32
C ALA A 231 9.18 7.87 -9.96
N LEU A 232 9.55 8.97 -9.28
CA LEU A 232 9.37 10.33 -9.79
C LEU A 232 10.29 10.61 -10.98
N GLU A 233 11.54 10.14 -10.95
CA GLU A 233 12.46 10.28 -12.08
C GLU A 233 11.90 9.60 -13.33
N VAL A 234 11.38 8.38 -13.19
CA VAL A 234 10.72 7.68 -14.30
C VAL A 234 9.49 8.46 -14.80
N ALA A 235 8.62 8.92 -13.90
CA ALA A 235 7.42 9.68 -14.27
C ALA A 235 7.75 10.99 -15.00
N LYS A 236 8.76 11.74 -14.54
CA LYS A 236 9.24 12.96 -15.21
C LYS A 236 9.78 12.67 -16.60
N LYS A 237 10.52 11.57 -16.76
CA LYS A 237 11.13 11.20 -18.04
C LYS A 237 10.11 10.80 -19.11
N VAL A 238 9.02 10.15 -18.73
CA VAL A 238 7.96 9.75 -19.67
C VAL A 238 6.97 10.88 -19.99
N GLY A 239 6.97 11.93 -19.15
CA GLY A 239 6.07 13.06 -19.20
C GLY A 239 4.70 12.72 -18.64
N VAL A 240 4.14 13.62 -17.82
CA VAL A 240 2.78 13.55 -17.28
C VAL A 240 2.16 14.92 -17.46
N ASP A 241 0.98 15.00 -18.07
CA ASP A 241 0.33 16.28 -18.33
C ASP A 241 -0.59 16.71 -17.19
N TYR A 242 -1.22 15.73 -16.53
CA TYR A 242 -2.23 16.02 -15.52
C TYR A 242 -2.47 14.81 -14.62
N ILE A 243 -2.69 15.04 -13.32
CA ILE A 243 -3.12 13.99 -12.39
C ILE A 243 -4.47 14.31 -11.78
N VAL A 244 -5.22 13.28 -11.40
CA VAL A 244 -6.44 13.35 -10.57
C VAL A 244 -6.35 12.28 -9.49
N ASN A 245 -5.85 12.68 -8.33
CA ASN A 245 -5.76 11.81 -7.16
C ASN A 245 -6.94 12.04 -6.22
N VAL A 246 -7.31 11.00 -5.50
CA VAL A 246 -8.30 11.09 -4.42
C VAL A 246 -7.74 10.54 -3.12
N THR A 247 -8.39 10.90 -2.02
CA THR A 247 -8.17 10.31 -0.69
C THR A 247 -9.48 9.76 -0.17
N LEU A 248 -9.41 8.69 0.62
CA LEU A 248 -10.58 7.97 1.14
C LEU A 248 -10.47 7.77 2.65
N ASN A 249 -11.62 7.59 3.31
CA ASN A 249 -11.66 7.04 4.67
C ASN A 249 -11.71 5.50 4.66
N GLN A 250 -11.75 4.89 5.85
CA GLN A 250 -11.82 3.43 6.02
C GLN A 250 -13.09 2.78 5.42
N ASN A 251 -14.13 3.56 5.13
CA ASN A 251 -15.36 3.11 4.49
C ASN A 251 -15.36 3.37 2.97
N PHE A 252 -14.20 3.64 2.39
CA PHE A 252 -13.98 3.96 0.97
C PHE A 252 -14.81 5.15 0.48
N LYS A 253 -15.07 6.13 1.36
CA LYS A 253 -15.74 7.40 1.01
C LYS A 253 -14.72 8.50 0.77
N LEU A 254 -15.01 9.37 -0.20
CA LEU A 254 -14.12 10.47 -0.58
C LEU A 254 -13.95 11.49 0.54
N THR A 255 -12.68 11.80 0.83
CA THR A 255 -12.26 12.82 1.79
C THR A 255 -11.57 14.00 1.10
N GLY A 256 -11.07 13.80 -0.12
CA GLY A 256 -10.41 14.83 -0.92
C GLY A 256 -10.22 14.44 -2.38
N VAL A 257 -10.16 15.45 -3.25
CA VAL A 257 -9.83 15.33 -4.68
C VAL A 257 -8.75 16.36 -4.99
N PHE A 258 -7.65 15.91 -5.59
CA PHE A 258 -6.45 16.70 -5.85
C PHE A 258 -6.05 16.51 -7.31
N ALA A 259 -6.26 17.55 -8.12
CA ALA A 259 -6.01 17.50 -9.55
C ALA A 259 -5.07 18.62 -9.99
N GLY A 260 -4.22 18.36 -10.99
CA GLY A 260 -3.24 19.32 -11.50
C GLY A 260 -1.87 18.72 -11.77
N ASP A 261 -0.84 19.46 -11.38
CA ASP A 261 0.57 19.09 -11.57
C ASP A 261 0.95 17.78 -10.86
N LEU A 262 1.87 17.02 -11.45
CA LEU A 262 2.31 15.72 -10.95
C LEU A 262 2.83 15.78 -9.50
N GLU A 263 3.65 16.79 -9.18
CA GLU A 263 4.33 16.88 -7.90
C GLU A 263 3.50 17.66 -6.89
N GLU A 264 3.02 18.85 -7.27
CA GLU A 264 2.35 19.74 -6.32
C GLU A 264 0.96 19.23 -5.92
N ALA A 265 0.17 18.68 -6.87
CA ALA A 265 -1.13 18.09 -6.51
C ALA A 265 -0.95 16.81 -5.67
N HIS A 266 0.08 16.00 -5.96
CA HIS A 266 0.42 14.83 -5.15
C HIS A 266 0.87 15.23 -3.74
N LYS A 267 1.75 16.22 -3.62
CA LYS A 267 2.24 16.76 -2.35
C LYS A 267 1.11 17.30 -1.48
N GLN A 268 0.15 18.02 -2.06
CA GLN A 268 -1.03 18.48 -1.31
C GLN A 268 -1.89 17.32 -0.81
N ALA A 269 -2.10 16.29 -1.62
CA ALA A 269 -2.81 15.08 -1.20
C ALA A 269 -2.07 14.35 -0.06
N VAL A 270 -0.73 14.25 -0.13
CA VAL A 270 0.10 13.67 0.93
C VAL A 270 -0.01 14.48 2.23
N ASN A 271 0.10 15.81 2.15
CA ASN A 271 -0.06 16.69 3.30
C ASN A 271 -1.45 16.57 3.93
N TYR A 272 -2.48 16.35 3.12
CA TYR A 272 -3.83 16.12 3.61
C TYR A 272 -3.94 14.78 4.36
N ILE A 273 -3.48 13.66 3.78
CA ILE A 273 -3.57 12.37 4.47
C ILE A 273 -2.73 12.34 5.74
N ALA A 274 -1.55 12.98 5.74
CA ALA A 274 -0.65 13.01 6.90
C ALA A 274 -1.34 13.59 8.15
N LYS A 275 -2.17 14.63 8.00
CA LYS A 275 -2.94 15.23 9.11
C LYS A 275 -3.97 14.28 9.73
N ASN A 276 -4.44 13.30 8.96
CA ASN A 276 -5.51 12.40 9.38
C ASN A 276 -4.95 11.08 9.90
N VAL A 277 -3.91 10.54 9.26
CA VAL A 277 -3.37 9.21 9.56
C VAL A 277 -2.16 9.21 10.49
N ALA A 278 -1.53 10.36 10.74
CA ALA A 278 -0.44 10.46 11.70
C ALA A 278 -0.95 10.29 13.12
N ILE A 279 -0.28 9.42 13.88
CA ILE A 279 -0.54 9.16 15.29
C ILE A 279 0.67 9.65 16.07
N PRO A 280 0.53 10.72 16.87
CA PRO A 280 1.58 11.21 17.76
C PRO A 280 2.07 10.10 18.70
N LEU A 281 3.39 9.91 18.79
CA LEU A 281 4.02 8.90 19.61
C LEU A 281 5.01 9.53 20.59
N GLU A 282 4.60 9.64 21.85
CA GLU A 282 5.40 10.26 22.92
C GLU A 282 6.44 9.29 23.51
N LYS A 283 6.13 7.99 23.54
CA LYS A 283 6.97 6.97 24.17
C LYS A 283 6.92 5.64 23.43
N LYS A 284 7.82 4.74 23.82
CA LYS A 284 7.85 3.34 23.37
C LYS A 284 7.27 2.42 24.45
N TYR A 285 6.69 1.31 24.02
CA TYR A 285 5.92 0.41 24.87
C TYR A 285 6.64 -0.91 25.08
N ASP A 286 6.30 -1.61 26.15
CA ASP A 286 6.87 -2.92 26.47
C ASP A 286 6.10 -4.03 25.77
N ILE A 287 4.79 -3.84 25.57
CA ILE A 287 3.94 -4.67 24.74
C ILE A 287 3.23 -3.77 23.73
N VAL A 288 3.28 -4.13 22.46
CA VAL A 288 2.49 -3.50 21.40
C VAL A 288 1.57 -4.56 20.80
N ILE A 289 0.28 -4.25 20.72
CA ILE A 289 -0.73 -5.08 20.07
C ILE A 289 -1.16 -4.36 18.80
N THR A 290 -1.18 -5.07 17.67
CA THR A 290 -1.64 -4.54 16.38
C THR A 290 -2.41 -5.61 15.60
N HIS A 291 -2.97 -5.22 14.47
CA HIS A 291 -3.66 -6.12 13.57
C HIS A 291 -3.34 -5.80 12.10
N ALA A 292 -3.51 -6.79 11.23
CA ALA A 292 -3.23 -6.64 9.80
C ALA A 292 -4.40 -6.03 8.99
N GLY A 293 -5.53 -5.74 9.63
CA GLY A 293 -6.69 -5.10 9.00
C GLY A 293 -7.24 -5.86 7.78
N PHE A 294 -7.83 -5.12 6.84
CA PHE A 294 -8.29 -5.65 5.55
C PHE A 294 -7.13 -6.03 4.61
N VAL A 295 -5.98 -5.38 4.71
CA VAL A 295 -4.83 -5.69 3.83
C VAL A 295 -4.19 -7.05 4.18
N GLY A 296 -4.39 -7.55 5.39
CA GLY A 296 -3.82 -8.80 5.91
C GLY A 296 -4.40 -10.09 5.32
N ILE A 297 -4.80 -10.12 4.05
CA ILE A 297 -5.35 -11.32 3.39
C ILE A 297 -4.37 -12.51 3.37
N ASN A 298 -3.06 -12.24 3.42
CA ASN A 298 -1.99 -13.23 3.55
C ASN A 298 -0.83 -12.67 4.40
N HIS A 299 0.08 -13.54 4.84
CA HIS A 299 1.23 -13.14 5.65
C HIS A 299 2.13 -12.14 4.91
N TYR A 300 2.31 -12.28 3.59
CA TYR A 300 3.05 -11.30 2.78
C TYR A 300 2.54 -9.87 3.03
N GLN A 301 1.23 -9.63 2.93
CA GLN A 301 0.66 -8.30 3.13
C GLN A 301 0.68 -7.82 4.59
N ALA A 302 0.63 -8.75 5.56
CA ALA A 302 0.65 -8.44 6.99
C ALA A 302 1.93 -7.70 7.45
N ALA A 303 3.02 -7.76 6.67
CA ALA A 303 4.24 -7.02 6.97
C ALA A 303 4.04 -5.50 7.07
N LYS A 304 2.99 -4.95 6.42
CA LYS A 304 2.65 -3.52 6.53
C LYS A 304 2.38 -3.11 7.99
N ALA A 305 1.52 -3.86 8.68
CA ALA A 305 1.19 -3.60 10.07
C ALA A 305 2.40 -3.81 11.01
N ALA A 306 3.23 -4.81 10.71
CA ALA A 306 4.48 -5.05 11.42
C ALA A 306 5.44 -3.86 11.33
N VAL A 307 5.62 -3.29 10.13
CA VAL A 307 6.49 -2.12 9.90
C VAL A 307 5.94 -0.88 10.59
N VAL A 308 4.63 -0.64 10.51
CA VAL A 308 3.95 0.48 11.19
C VAL A 308 4.15 0.44 12.71
N ALA A 309 4.24 -0.75 13.31
CA ALA A 309 4.44 -0.90 14.75
C ALA A 309 5.86 -0.56 15.23
N ILE A 310 6.87 -0.57 14.34
CA ILE A 310 8.30 -0.43 14.70
C ILE A 310 8.60 0.80 15.57
N PRO A 311 8.08 2.01 15.28
CA PRO A 311 8.37 3.20 16.08
C PRO A 311 7.99 3.07 17.56
N ALA A 312 6.92 2.33 17.89
CA ALA A 312 6.46 2.08 19.25
C ALA A 312 7.32 1.06 20.01
N LEU A 313 8.26 0.36 19.36
CA LEU A 313 9.03 -0.73 19.96
C LEU A 313 10.37 -0.27 20.55
N LYS A 314 10.77 -0.94 21.64
CA LYS A 314 12.13 -1.08 22.18
C LYS A 314 12.66 -2.47 21.77
N THR A 315 13.95 -2.74 21.98
CA THR A 315 14.53 -4.05 21.64
C THR A 315 13.89 -5.21 22.42
N GLU A 316 13.55 -4.96 23.68
CA GLU A 316 12.91 -5.93 24.57
C GLU A 316 11.38 -5.98 24.44
N SER A 317 10.78 -5.16 23.56
CA SER A 317 9.33 -5.11 23.42
C SER A 317 8.79 -6.39 22.82
N LYS A 318 7.61 -6.81 23.29
CA LYS A 318 6.82 -7.88 22.68
C LYS A 318 5.82 -7.27 21.69
N LEU A 319 5.79 -7.78 20.46
CA LEU A 319 4.80 -7.40 19.45
C LEU A 319 3.80 -8.56 19.26
N ILE A 320 2.52 -8.29 19.49
CA ILE A 320 1.42 -9.21 19.26
C ILE A 320 0.68 -8.73 18.02
N MET A 321 0.64 -9.55 16.98
CA MET A 321 -0.05 -9.20 15.74
C MET A 321 -1.11 -10.23 15.37
N ILE A 322 -2.32 -9.73 15.17
CA ILE A 322 -3.49 -10.53 14.79
C ILE A 322 -3.82 -10.30 13.31
N ALA A 323 -4.12 -11.36 12.57
CA ALA A 323 -4.55 -11.29 11.20
C ALA A 323 -5.71 -12.26 10.91
N ASN A 324 -6.44 -11.99 9.83
CA ASN A 324 -7.37 -12.92 9.22
C ASN A 324 -6.88 -13.21 7.81
N ASN A 325 -5.93 -14.15 7.67
CA ASN A 325 -5.43 -14.50 6.36
C ASN A 325 -6.46 -15.37 5.64
N THR A 326 -7.01 -14.87 4.54
CA THR A 326 -8.11 -15.48 3.78
C THR A 326 -7.74 -15.90 2.37
N ASP A 327 -6.57 -15.49 1.88
CA ASP A 327 -6.05 -15.80 0.55
C ASP A 327 -5.93 -17.32 0.33
N ILE A 328 -5.97 -17.73 -0.95
CA ILE A 328 -5.64 -19.09 -1.38
C ILE A 328 -4.19 -19.38 -0.97
N ASP A 329 -3.28 -18.42 -1.21
CA ASP A 329 -1.90 -18.49 -0.77
C ASP A 329 -1.71 -17.76 0.56
N LEU A 330 -2.12 -18.40 1.66
CA LEU A 330 -2.14 -17.81 3.02
C LEU A 330 -0.82 -17.14 3.47
N ILE A 331 0.32 -17.63 2.98
CA ILE A 331 1.64 -17.07 3.30
C ILE A 331 2.12 -16.06 2.26
N GLY A 332 1.76 -16.29 0.99
CA GLY A 332 2.31 -15.60 -0.17
C GLY A 332 2.92 -16.60 -1.18
N SER A 333 3.48 -16.06 -2.26
CA SER A 333 4.00 -16.81 -3.40
C SER A 333 5.06 -17.85 -3.02
N LYS A 334 5.34 -18.78 -3.96
CA LYS A 334 6.43 -19.76 -3.81
C LYS A 334 7.79 -19.09 -3.56
N ASN A 335 8.11 -18.03 -4.30
CA ASN A 335 9.37 -17.30 -4.14
C ASN A 335 9.43 -16.64 -2.75
N TYR A 336 8.35 -15.98 -2.34
CA TYR A 336 8.25 -15.39 -1.00
C TYR A 336 8.47 -16.43 0.11
N ARG A 337 7.81 -17.59 0.04
CA ARG A 337 7.97 -18.69 1.01
C ARG A 337 9.42 -19.17 1.12
N GLN A 338 10.12 -19.32 0.00
CA GLN A 338 11.53 -19.75 -0.02
C GLN A 338 12.44 -18.71 0.65
N VAL A 339 12.28 -17.44 0.30
CA VAL A 339 13.07 -16.35 0.88
C VAL A 339 12.75 -16.16 2.37
N LEU A 340 11.48 -16.30 2.77
CA LEU A 340 11.04 -16.22 4.17
C LEU A 340 11.63 -17.36 5.01
N SER A 341 11.62 -18.59 4.49
CA SER A 341 12.23 -19.74 5.15
C SER A 341 13.74 -19.55 5.35
N LEU A 342 14.45 -19.09 4.30
CA LEU A 342 15.87 -18.75 4.40
C LEU A 342 16.11 -17.68 5.47
N PHE A 343 15.32 -16.59 5.45
CA PHE A 343 15.39 -15.50 6.42
C PHE A 343 15.22 -15.98 7.85
N LYS A 344 14.20 -16.82 8.12
CA LYS A 344 13.96 -17.39 9.45
C LYS A 344 15.18 -18.17 9.95
N SER A 345 15.75 -19.02 9.10
CA SER A 345 16.86 -19.91 9.47
C SER A 345 18.18 -19.17 9.73
N ILE A 346 18.52 -18.16 8.92
CA ILE A 346 19.83 -17.49 9.01
C ILE A 346 19.80 -16.22 9.87
N GLY A 347 18.60 -15.71 10.17
CA GLY A 347 18.38 -14.50 10.96
C GLY A 347 18.72 -13.20 10.23
N VAL A 348 18.34 -12.09 10.86
CA VAL A 348 18.33 -10.76 10.24
C VAL A 348 19.69 -10.26 9.76
N LYS A 349 20.76 -10.49 10.54
CA LYS A 349 22.10 -10.01 10.22
C LYS A 349 22.64 -10.67 8.94
N LYS A 350 22.62 -12.01 8.89
CA LYS A 350 23.11 -12.78 7.73
C LYS A 350 22.23 -12.56 6.51
N PHE A 351 20.91 -12.49 6.68
CA PHE A 351 20.00 -12.23 5.58
C PHE A 351 20.23 -10.85 4.94
N THR A 352 20.37 -9.81 5.76
CA THR A 352 20.63 -8.45 5.27
C THR A 352 21.96 -8.38 4.51
N GLN A 353 23.02 -8.99 5.04
CA GLN A 353 24.31 -9.09 4.36
C GLN A 353 24.20 -9.84 3.03
N LEU A 354 23.40 -10.92 2.99
CA LEU A 354 23.21 -11.74 1.81
C LEU A 354 22.50 -10.96 0.69
N ILE A 355 21.35 -10.35 0.97
CA ILE A 355 20.55 -9.67 -0.07
C ILE A 355 21.19 -8.37 -0.58
N LEU A 356 22.12 -7.78 0.19
CA LEU A 356 22.92 -6.61 -0.21
C LEU A 356 24.22 -6.97 -0.94
N SER A 357 24.57 -8.26 -1.00
CA SER A 357 25.77 -8.72 -1.70
C SER A 357 25.66 -8.47 -3.21
N PRO A 358 26.70 -7.96 -3.89
CA PRO A 358 26.71 -7.84 -5.35
C PRO A 358 26.52 -9.18 -6.09
N LYS A 359 26.78 -10.31 -5.42
CA LYS A 359 26.59 -11.65 -5.97
C LYS A 359 25.13 -12.15 -5.82
N TRP A 360 24.31 -11.46 -5.04
CA TRP A 360 22.93 -11.83 -4.84
C TRP A 360 22.11 -11.50 -6.09
N LYS A 361 21.43 -12.52 -6.62
CA LYS A 361 20.43 -12.33 -7.67
C LYS A 361 19.11 -12.05 -7.00
N PHE A 362 18.50 -10.93 -7.38
CA PHE A 362 17.19 -10.55 -6.88
C PHE A 362 16.17 -11.67 -7.13
N ILE A 363 15.41 -12.01 -6.10
CA ILE A 363 14.31 -12.97 -6.16
C ILE A 363 13.00 -12.16 -6.07
N PRO A 364 12.03 -12.36 -6.97
CA PRO A 364 10.71 -11.74 -6.84
C PRO A 364 10.12 -11.95 -5.44
N ASP A 365 9.44 -10.93 -4.92
CA ASP A 365 8.88 -10.85 -3.58
C ASP A 365 9.89 -10.77 -2.41
N GLN A 366 11.21 -10.78 -2.66
CA GLN A 366 12.21 -10.67 -1.60
C GLN A 366 12.08 -9.37 -0.78
N TRP A 367 11.62 -8.29 -1.43
CA TRP A 367 11.46 -6.98 -0.79
C TRP A 367 10.51 -7.05 0.41
N GLN A 368 9.49 -7.92 0.33
CA GLN A 368 8.56 -8.08 1.43
C GLN A 368 9.19 -8.83 2.61
N VAL A 369 10.06 -9.81 2.35
CA VAL A 369 10.87 -10.44 3.40
C VAL A 369 11.85 -9.43 4.02
N GLN A 370 12.40 -8.53 3.22
CA GLN A 370 13.23 -7.43 3.72
C GLN A 370 12.43 -6.45 4.62
N MET A 371 11.13 -6.25 4.38
CA MET A 371 10.28 -5.48 5.29
C MET A 371 10.13 -6.17 6.65
N TRP A 372 9.97 -7.50 6.68
CA TRP A 372 10.06 -8.26 7.94
C TRP A 372 11.43 -8.11 8.60
N ALA A 373 12.52 -8.14 7.82
CA ALA A 373 13.87 -7.92 8.35
C ALA A 373 14.02 -6.57 9.07
N ARG A 374 13.25 -5.53 8.72
CA ARG A 374 13.23 -4.27 9.47
C ARG A 374 12.64 -4.44 10.88
N LEU A 375 11.53 -5.15 11.01
CA LEU A 375 10.97 -5.50 12.33
C LEU A 375 11.99 -6.29 13.14
N PHE A 376 12.60 -7.31 12.54
CA PHE A 376 13.54 -8.17 13.27
C PHE A 376 14.93 -7.57 13.48
N SER A 377 15.23 -6.45 12.84
CA SER A 377 16.37 -5.60 13.22
C SER A 377 16.06 -4.81 14.48
N LYS A 378 14.77 -4.62 14.80
CA LYS A 378 14.30 -3.88 15.96
C LYS A 378 14.08 -4.77 17.18
N ILE A 379 13.45 -5.92 17.01
CA ILE A 379 13.18 -6.90 18.06
C ILE A 379 13.66 -8.30 17.64
N PRO A 380 14.06 -9.17 18.58
CA PRO A 380 14.30 -10.58 18.31
C PRO A 380 13.06 -11.30 17.76
N GLN A 381 13.24 -12.42 17.04
CA GLN A 381 12.09 -13.17 16.47
C GLN A 381 11.18 -13.72 17.58
N GLU A 382 11.76 -14.19 18.68
CA GLU A 382 11.05 -14.68 19.87
C GLU A 382 10.22 -13.60 20.61
N ASN A 383 10.37 -12.33 20.23
CA ASN A 383 9.57 -11.24 20.77
C ASN A 383 8.37 -10.88 19.87
N PHE A 384 8.21 -11.53 18.72
CA PHE A 384 7.08 -11.36 17.83
C PHE A 384 6.14 -12.57 17.92
N ILE A 385 4.86 -12.31 18.18
CA ILE A 385 3.81 -13.32 18.25
C ILE A 385 2.80 -13.02 17.14
N TYR A 386 2.62 -13.98 16.24
CA TYR A 386 1.71 -13.84 15.11
C TYR A 386 0.57 -14.85 15.23
N TYR A 387 -0.66 -14.39 15.13
CA TYR A 387 -1.83 -15.25 15.13
C TYR A 387 -2.73 -14.99 13.92
N SER A 388 -3.03 -16.08 13.21
CA SER A 388 -4.07 -16.15 12.20
C SER A 388 -4.72 -17.54 12.26
N PRO A 389 -6.06 -17.65 12.32
CA PRO A 389 -6.74 -18.94 12.54
C PRO A 389 -6.51 -19.98 11.45
N ARG A 390 -6.33 -19.54 10.19
CA ARG A 390 -6.26 -20.43 9.01
C ARG A 390 -4.86 -20.95 8.70
N ILE A 391 -3.82 -20.46 9.38
CA ILE A 391 -2.44 -20.88 9.12
C ILE A 391 -2.17 -22.24 9.75
N SER A 392 -1.62 -23.16 8.95
CA SER A 392 -1.31 -24.52 9.35
C SER A 392 -0.04 -24.59 10.23
N PRO A 393 0.14 -25.67 11.04
CA PRO A 393 1.38 -25.89 11.76
C PRO A 393 2.61 -25.91 10.86
N GLU A 394 2.48 -26.44 9.64
CA GLU A 394 3.58 -26.51 8.67
C GLU A 394 3.99 -25.12 8.18
N ASP A 395 3.02 -24.26 7.89
CA ASP A 395 3.30 -22.89 7.47
C ASP A 395 3.93 -22.06 8.60
N TYR A 396 3.55 -22.26 9.88
CA TYR A 396 4.22 -21.61 11.01
C TYR A 396 5.70 -21.99 11.13
N LYS A 397 6.14 -23.14 10.60
CA LYS A 397 7.57 -23.51 10.60
C LYS A 397 8.41 -22.54 9.80
N ILE A 398 7.88 -21.88 8.77
CA ILE A 398 8.64 -20.91 7.96
C ILE A 398 8.42 -19.44 8.37
N ILE A 399 7.37 -19.14 9.15
CA ILE A 399 7.09 -17.79 9.64
C ILE A 399 8.04 -17.42 10.80
N PRO A 400 8.83 -16.35 10.71
CA PRO A 400 9.59 -15.82 11.83
C PRO A 400 8.66 -15.38 12.97
N GLY A 401 8.99 -15.74 14.21
CA GLY A 401 8.13 -15.44 15.36
C GLY A 401 7.66 -16.67 16.13
N ILE A 402 6.85 -16.43 17.15
CA ILE A 402 6.12 -17.43 17.93
C ILE A 402 4.73 -17.62 17.31
N ASP A 403 4.36 -18.89 17.13
CA ASP A 403 3.01 -19.28 16.71
C ASP A 403 1.97 -18.94 17.79
N GLY A 404 1.06 -18.04 17.46
CA GLY A 404 -0.03 -17.61 18.32
C GLY A 404 -1.02 -18.72 18.68
N ASN A 405 -1.13 -19.79 17.88
CA ASN A 405 -1.97 -20.95 18.24
C ASN A 405 -1.50 -21.62 19.53
N MET A 406 -0.23 -21.45 19.92
CA MET A 406 0.30 -22.05 21.14
C MET A 406 -0.31 -21.48 22.43
N PHE A 407 -0.99 -20.34 22.31
CA PHE A 407 -1.72 -19.68 23.39
C PHE A 407 -3.20 -20.08 23.46
N LEU A 408 -3.67 -20.96 22.57
CA LEU A 408 -4.96 -21.61 22.69
C LEU A 408 -4.89 -22.85 23.60
N PRO A 409 -6.01 -23.23 24.24
CA PRO A 409 -6.19 -24.54 24.86
C PRO A 409 -5.78 -25.67 23.90
N MET A 410 -5.17 -26.74 24.43
CA MET A 410 -4.57 -27.80 23.60
C MET A 410 -5.54 -28.42 22.59
N ASP A 411 -6.80 -28.59 22.98
CA ASP A 411 -7.89 -29.13 22.16
C ASP A 411 -8.34 -28.19 21.02
N LYS A 412 -8.05 -26.88 21.15
CA LYS A 412 -8.39 -25.83 20.17
C LYS A 412 -7.26 -25.42 19.24
N ARG A 413 -6.02 -25.86 19.49
CA ARG A 413 -4.85 -25.48 18.67
C ARG A 413 -5.08 -25.85 17.20
N TYR A 414 -4.90 -24.88 16.30
CA TYR A 414 -5.13 -25.03 14.85
C TYR A 414 -6.58 -25.38 14.45
N LYS A 415 -7.52 -25.24 15.39
CA LYS A 415 -8.97 -25.32 15.18
C LYS A 415 -9.68 -24.04 15.64
N GLY A 416 -8.90 -23.03 16.04
CA GLY A 416 -9.40 -21.75 16.50
C GLY A 416 -10.08 -20.97 15.37
N THR A 417 -10.88 -20.00 15.79
CA THR A 417 -11.60 -19.08 14.92
C THR A 417 -11.27 -17.64 15.33
N LEU A 418 -11.74 -16.67 14.57
CA LEU A 418 -11.62 -15.26 14.96
C LEU A 418 -12.27 -14.95 16.34
N ARG A 419 -13.23 -15.78 16.78
CA ARG A 419 -13.87 -15.63 18.09
C ARG A 419 -12.93 -15.95 19.26
N ASP A 420 -11.84 -16.66 19.01
CA ASP A 420 -10.85 -17.01 20.04
C ASP A 420 -9.77 -15.92 20.20
N ILE A 421 -9.71 -14.91 19.33
CA ILE A 421 -8.76 -13.79 19.40
C ILE A 421 -8.73 -13.11 20.79
N PRO A 422 -9.87 -12.78 21.43
CA PRO A 422 -9.84 -12.13 22.74
C PRO A 422 -9.13 -12.98 23.80
N GLN A 423 -9.40 -14.29 23.82
CA GLN A 423 -8.78 -15.24 24.74
C GLN A 423 -7.27 -15.37 24.45
N ILE A 424 -6.87 -15.37 23.18
CA ILE A 424 -5.46 -15.44 22.79
C ILE A 424 -4.69 -14.21 23.25
N ILE A 425 -5.22 -13.01 23.00
CA ILE A 425 -4.60 -11.76 23.45
C ILE A 425 -4.44 -11.77 24.97
N GLU A 426 -5.48 -12.15 25.71
CA GLU A 426 -5.46 -12.25 27.17
C GLU A 426 -4.39 -13.25 27.66
N ASN A 427 -4.37 -14.46 27.09
CA ASN A 427 -3.39 -15.49 27.45
C ASN A 427 -1.95 -15.05 27.16
N ILE A 428 -1.74 -14.33 26.05
CA ILE A 428 -0.42 -13.80 25.69
C ILE A 428 0.01 -12.73 26.69
N ILE A 429 -0.85 -11.74 26.99
CA ILE A 429 -0.54 -10.67 27.95
C ILE A 429 -0.21 -11.27 29.32
N ASN A 430 -1.06 -12.16 29.83
CA ASN A 430 -0.85 -12.82 31.12
C ASN A 430 0.47 -13.61 31.19
N LYS A 431 0.89 -14.22 30.08
CA LYS A 431 2.19 -14.92 30.01
C LYS A 431 3.34 -13.92 30.05
N ILE A 432 3.27 -12.85 29.26
CA ILE A 432 4.32 -11.82 29.19
C ILE A 432 4.46 -11.08 30.51
N ASP A 433 3.35 -10.75 31.18
CA ASP A 433 3.37 -10.08 32.48
C ASP A 433 4.09 -10.94 33.52
N LYS A 434 3.80 -12.24 33.59
CA LYS A 434 4.55 -13.18 34.45
C LYS A 434 6.03 -13.27 34.11
N GLU A 435 6.39 -13.16 32.82
CA GLU A 435 7.80 -13.11 32.41
C GLU A 435 8.48 -11.81 32.85
N PHE A 436 7.79 -10.67 32.80
CA PHE A 436 8.30 -9.37 33.25
C PHE A 436 8.41 -9.27 34.78
N GLU A 437 7.43 -9.79 35.51
CA GLU A 437 7.46 -9.89 36.98
C GLU A 437 8.68 -10.68 37.46
N LYS A 438 8.95 -11.84 36.84
CA LYS A 438 10.14 -12.66 37.15
C LYS A 438 11.46 -11.92 36.88
N LYS A 439 11.46 -10.95 35.97
CA LYS A 439 12.60 -10.08 35.65
C LYS A 439 12.65 -8.81 36.53
N GLY A 440 11.78 -8.70 37.53
CA GLY A 440 11.73 -7.57 38.46
C GLY A 440 11.10 -6.30 37.89
N LYS A 441 10.43 -6.37 36.74
CA LYS A 441 9.79 -5.21 36.11
C LYS A 441 8.39 -5.02 36.69
N LYS A 442 8.19 -3.93 37.43
CA LYS A 442 6.95 -3.63 38.17
C LYS A 442 5.86 -2.95 37.34
N GLU A 443 6.24 -2.19 36.32
CA GLU A 443 5.29 -1.49 35.44
C GLU A 443 5.52 -1.89 33.98
N VAL A 444 4.46 -2.38 33.34
CA VAL A 444 4.44 -2.78 31.93
C VAL A 444 3.55 -1.80 31.18
N ASN A 445 4.13 -1.04 30.25
CA ASN A 445 3.37 -0.15 29.40
C ASN A 445 2.90 -0.90 28.15
N ILE A 446 1.60 -0.91 27.90
CA ILE A 446 0.97 -1.61 26.79
C ILE A 446 0.32 -0.58 25.86
N ALA A 447 0.58 -0.70 24.56
CA ALA A 447 -0.13 0.04 23.52
C ALA A 447 -0.93 -0.90 22.61
N PHE A 448 -2.07 -0.42 22.15
CA PHE A 448 -2.86 -1.04 21.09
C PHE A 448 -2.96 -0.08 19.90
N LEU A 449 -2.51 -0.53 18.73
CA LEU A 449 -2.60 0.21 17.47
C LEU A 449 -3.96 -0.06 16.84
N ASN A 450 -4.89 0.87 17.03
CA ASN A 450 -6.29 0.70 16.66
C ASN A 450 -6.53 0.68 15.14
N ASP A 451 -5.66 1.35 14.39
CA ASP A 451 -5.77 1.46 12.95
C ASP A 451 -4.82 0.50 12.22
N GLY A 452 -4.15 -0.42 12.92
CA GLY A 452 -3.30 -1.44 12.34
C GLY A 452 -2.30 -0.89 11.31
N PRO A 453 -2.42 -1.25 10.01
CA PRO A 453 -1.54 -0.77 8.94
C PRO A 453 -1.93 0.61 8.35
N TYR A 454 -3.03 1.21 8.79
CA TYR A 454 -3.60 2.45 8.21
C TYR A 454 -3.16 3.71 8.94
N GLY A 455 -2.81 3.61 10.22
CA GLY A 455 -2.20 4.68 10.99
C GLY A 455 -0.68 4.70 10.87
N VAL A 456 -0.07 5.87 11.01
CA VAL A 456 1.39 6.03 10.95
C VAL A 456 1.88 6.67 12.23
N LEU A 457 2.70 5.94 12.99
CA LEU A 457 3.28 6.45 14.23
C LEU A 457 4.35 7.51 13.92
N VAL A 458 4.13 8.74 14.38
CA VAL A 458 5.06 9.87 14.21
C VAL A 458 5.56 10.30 15.57
N LYS A 459 6.87 10.29 15.76
CA LYS A 459 7.48 10.78 17.01
C LYS A 459 7.25 12.29 17.14
N VAL A 460 6.83 12.71 18.32
CA VAL A 460 6.64 14.13 18.68
C VAL A 460 7.92 14.69 19.28
#